data_AF-A0A1F2S9A1-F1
#
_entry.id   AF-A0A1F2S9A1-F1
#
_cell.length_a   1.000
_cell.length_b   1.000
_cell.length_c   1.000
_cell.angle_alpha   90.00
_cell.angle_beta   90.00
_cell.angle_gamma   90.00
#
_symmetry.space_group_name_H-M   'P 1'
#
loop_
_entity.id
_entity.type
_entity.pdbx_description
1 polymer ?
#
loop_
_entity_poly.entity_id
_entity_poly.type
_entity_poly.pdbx_seq_one_letter_code
_entity_poly.pdbx_strand_id
1 'polypeptide(L)'
;MDTITHGIAGALVAKSFFSEREGRLATWAVTLGSVFPDSDSFANLFINNQLTRLEIHRGITHSFLALPVFALLLGGLTCLATRQRRWLFFSFLYGVGIALHILLDLITSFGTLIWAPWSRARAAWDLTFIIDLTFTSIVLLPQLFAWVYSGRQRAVRRAALVWLCITGVWVAMAQLAAALQISFPARTVAVASAVAAILLWAPAMGGQGFGWRRSLYCRVGVAALAVYLGLCGIAHQAALARVEDFARRTGLAVERRAALPAPPTLWWWSGLVETPEGVYRIAIDLANPNPPASHFFANAEKNQYVEAAETLADVKTYLWFARFPWVTYRQVDGLHIIEYRDIQFFGPRRGNDPPFTLRVSLDGQGYVVSSSLLNQ
;
A
#
# COMPACT_ATOMS: atom_id res chain seq x y z
N MET A 1 -2.69 -0.32 1.58
CA MET A 1 -2.09 0.94 2.05
C MET A 1 -1.99 0.88 3.57
N ASP A 2 -1.28 1.79 4.25
CA ASP A 2 -1.28 1.79 5.72
C ASP A 2 -2.61 2.33 6.29
N THR A 3 -3.00 1.83 7.46
CA THR A 3 -4.26 2.15 8.13
C THR A 3 -4.41 3.63 8.48
N ILE A 4 -3.30 4.33 8.75
CA ILE A 4 -3.32 5.76 9.09
C ILE A 4 -3.73 6.56 7.85
N THR A 5 -3.12 6.28 6.70
CA THR A 5 -3.47 6.92 5.43
C THR A 5 -4.92 6.65 5.05
N HIS A 6 -5.42 5.44 5.25
CA HIS A 6 -6.85 5.11 5.05
C HIS A 6 -7.78 5.97 5.93
N GLY A 7 -7.46 6.11 7.22
CA GLY A 7 -8.22 6.98 8.12
C GLY A 7 -8.19 8.46 7.69
N ILE A 8 -7.03 8.96 7.27
CA ILE A 8 -6.88 10.34 6.77
C ILE A 8 -7.70 10.55 5.49
N ALA A 9 -7.69 9.59 4.56
CA ALA A 9 -8.48 9.64 3.33
C ALA A 9 -9.99 9.60 3.62
N GLY A 10 -10.43 8.73 4.53
CA GLY A 10 -11.81 8.69 5.02
C GLY A 10 -12.25 10.03 5.60
N ALA A 11 -11.40 10.64 6.44
CA ALA A 11 -11.66 11.96 7.01
C ALA A 11 -11.73 13.06 5.95
N LEU A 12 -10.90 13.01 4.90
CA LEU A 12 -10.93 13.94 3.78
C LEU A 12 -12.26 13.87 3.04
N VAL A 13 -12.70 12.67 2.65
CA VAL A 13 -13.98 12.45 1.97
C VAL A 13 -15.14 12.94 2.85
N ALA A 14 -15.11 12.60 4.14
CA ALA A 14 -16.14 13.01 5.07
C ALA A 14 -16.26 14.52 5.22
N LYS A 15 -15.12 15.21 5.36
CA LYS A 15 -15.06 16.68 5.49
C LYS A 15 -15.42 17.42 4.19
N SER A 16 -15.23 16.78 3.04
CA SER A 16 -15.55 17.32 1.72
C SER A 16 -17.05 17.35 1.45
N PHE A 17 -17.76 16.28 1.81
CA PHE A 17 -19.12 16.02 1.35
C PHE A 17 -20.18 15.94 2.46
N PHE A 18 -19.84 15.50 3.67
CA PHE A 18 -20.83 15.19 4.71
C PHE A 18 -20.73 16.09 5.95
N SER A 19 -19.51 16.46 6.38
CA SER A 19 -19.29 17.09 7.69
C SER A 19 -19.98 18.44 7.91
N GLU A 20 -20.19 19.25 6.86
CA GLU A 20 -20.83 20.56 7.02
C GLU A 20 -22.34 20.45 7.29
N ARG A 21 -22.99 19.43 6.70
CA ARG A 21 -24.43 19.19 6.87
C ARG A 21 -24.73 18.33 8.10
N GLU A 22 -23.89 17.33 8.33
CA GLU A 22 -24.19 16.20 9.25
C GLU A 22 -23.29 16.19 10.49
N GLY A 23 -22.35 17.13 10.57
CA GLY A 23 -21.50 17.35 11.74
C GLY A 23 -20.40 16.31 11.95
N ARG A 24 -19.91 16.23 13.19
CA ARG A 24 -18.72 15.44 13.54
C ARG A 24 -18.96 13.94 13.54
N LEU A 25 -20.18 13.49 13.87
CA LEU A 25 -20.53 12.07 13.85
C LEU A 25 -20.40 11.48 12.45
N ALA A 26 -20.82 12.22 11.41
CA ALA A 26 -20.63 11.78 10.03
C ALA A 26 -19.15 11.68 9.64
N THR A 27 -18.31 12.59 10.15
CA THR A 27 -16.85 12.52 9.95
C THR A 27 -16.29 11.25 10.57
N TRP A 28 -16.68 10.94 11.81
CA TRP A 28 -16.23 9.73 12.50
C TRP A 28 -16.72 8.45 11.82
N ALA A 29 -17.98 8.39 11.37
CA ALA A 29 -18.52 7.21 10.71
C ALA A 29 -17.71 6.83 9.44
N VAL A 30 -17.46 7.79 8.55
CA VAL A 30 -16.67 7.53 7.33
C VAL A 30 -15.20 7.24 7.66
N THR A 31 -14.61 7.97 8.60
CA THR A 31 -13.20 7.78 9.01
C THR A 31 -12.98 6.40 9.60
N LEU A 32 -13.83 6.00 10.56
CA LEU A 32 -13.75 4.68 11.20
C LEU A 32 -14.13 3.57 10.24
N GLY A 33 -15.10 3.79 9.35
CA GLY A 33 -15.40 2.86 8.26
C GLY A 33 -14.21 2.64 7.33
N SER A 34 -13.40 3.67 7.08
CA SER A 34 -12.18 3.54 6.29
C SER A 34 -11.03 2.85 7.03
N VAL A 35 -11.08 2.76 8.36
CA VAL A 35 -10.10 2.04 9.19
C VAL A 35 -10.54 0.60 9.45
N PHE A 36 -11.85 0.34 9.45
CA PHE A 36 -12.44 -0.92 9.87
C PHE A 36 -11.90 -2.16 9.14
N PRO A 37 -11.67 -2.17 7.81
CA PRO A 37 -11.20 -3.39 7.14
C PRO A 37 -9.89 -3.96 7.70
N ASP A 38 -8.97 -3.09 8.13
CA ASP A 38 -7.67 -3.47 8.74
C ASP A 38 -7.80 -4.01 10.18
N SER A 39 -9.02 -4.10 10.72
CA SER A 39 -9.28 -4.81 11.98
C SER A 39 -9.05 -6.33 11.86
N ASP A 40 -8.88 -6.86 10.65
CA ASP A 40 -8.37 -8.21 10.40
C ASP A 40 -7.00 -8.44 11.06
N SER A 41 -6.21 -7.38 11.24
CA SER A 41 -4.94 -7.43 11.96
C SER A 41 -5.11 -7.76 13.45
N PHE A 42 -6.30 -7.57 14.02
CA PHE A 42 -6.61 -8.04 15.37
C PHE A 42 -6.72 -9.57 15.43
N ALA A 43 -7.22 -10.22 14.37
CA ALA A 43 -7.23 -11.68 14.27
C ALA A 43 -5.81 -12.26 14.31
N ASN A 44 -4.82 -11.52 13.78
CA ASN A 44 -3.41 -11.91 13.83
C ASN A 44 -2.84 -12.02 15.25
N LEU A 45 -3.47 -11.42 16.27
CA LEU A 45 -3.06 -11.56 17.68
C LEU A 45 -3.42 -12.94 18.26
N PHE A 46 -4.36 -13.65 17.64
CA PHE A 46 -4.83 -14.97 18.09
C PHE A 46 -4.37 -16.11 17.17
N ILE A 47 -3.72 -15.79 16.04
CA ILE A 47 -3.25 -16.76 15.06
C ILE A 47 -1.73 -16.91 15.18
N ASN A 48 -1.29 -18.10 15.60
CA ASN A 48 0.12 -18.44 15.73
C ASN A 48 0.78 -18.88 14.41
N ASN A 49 -0.01 -19.36 13.43
CA ASN A 49 0.50 -19.81 12.14
C ASN A 49 0.60 -18.65 11.13
N GLN A 50 1.81 -18.33 10.69
CA GLN A 50 2.11 -17.28 9.71
C GLN A 50 1.38 -17.44 8.37
N LEU A 51 1.27 -18.67 7.88
CA LEU A 51 0.59 -18.95 6.60
C LEU A 51 -0.90 -18.62 6.70
N THR A 52 -1.53 -18.96 7.82
CA THR A 52 -2.92 -18.59 8.09
C THR A 52 -3.12 -17.08 8.13
N ARG A 53 -2.10 -16.31 8.57
CA ARG A 53 -2.14 -14.84 8.50
C ARG A 53 -2.16 -14.34 7.05
N LEU A 54 -1.41 -14.95 6.15
CA LEU A 54 -1.46 -14.62 4.71
C LEU A 54 -2.81 -14.94 4.06
N GLU A 55 -3.51 -15.97 4.55
CA GLU A 55 -4.84 -16.33 4.05
C GLU A 55 -5.93 -15.35 4.47
N ILE A 56 -5.87 -14.89 5.74
CA ILE A 56 -6.92 -14.04 6.31
C ILE A 56 -6.66 -12.56 6.01
N HIS A 57 -5.39 -12.16 5.86
CA HIS A 57 -5.05 -10.76 5.65
C HIS A 57 -5.58 -10.23 4.30
N ARG A 58 -6.31 -9.12 4.37
CA ARG A 58 -7.10 -8.54 3.27
C ARG A 58 -8.15 -9.47 2.69
N GLY A 59 -8.75 -10.26 3.59
CA GLY A 59 -9.79 -11.23 3.31
C GLY A 59 -11.21 -10.67 3.39
N ILE A 60 -12.05 -11.28 4.22
CA ILE A 60 -13.50 -11.01 4.29
C ILE A 60 -13.80 -9.54 4.63
N THR A 61 -13.01 -8.91 5.50
CA THR A 61 -13.16 -7.51 5.91
C THR A 61 -12.94 -6.52 4.77
N HIS A 62 -12.24 -6.92 3.70
CA HIS A 62 -11.96 -6.12 2.51
C HIS A 62 -12.82 -6.54 1.30
N SER A 63 -13.90 -7.28 1.51
CA SER A 63 -14.80 -7.75 0.46
C SER A 63 -15.96 -6.80 0.19
N PHE A 64 -16.26 -6.53 -1.09
CA PHE A 64 -17.46 -5.80 -1.49
C PHE A 64 -18.75 -6.58 -1.17
N LEU A 65 -18.67 -7.90 -1.06
CA LEU A 65 -19.82 -8.75 -0.73
C LEU A 65 -20.14 -8.70 0.77
N ALA A 66 -19.11 -8.58 1.61
CA ALA A 66 -19.28 -8.44 3.06
C ALA A 66 -19.53 -6.98 3.50
N LEU A 67 -19.20 -6.00 2.65
CA LEU A 67 -19.33 -4.58 2.93
C LEU A 67 -20.73 -4.19 3.46
N PRO A 68 -21.87 -4.59 2.84
CA PRO A 68 -23.18 -4.21 3.35
C PRO A 68 -23.44 -4.71 4.78
N VAL A 69 -22.95 -5.90 5.11
CA VAL A 69 -23.12 -6.50 6.44
C VAL A 69 -22.37 -5.70 7.50
N PHE A 70 -21.09 -5.39 7.24
CA PHE A 70 -20.29 -4.59 8.17
C PHE A 70 -20.79 -3.15 8.29
N ALA A 71 -21.24 -2.56 7.18
CA ALA A 71 -21.85 -1.23 7.17
C ALA A 71 -23.12 -1.17 8.03
N LEU A 72 -24.02 -2.16 7.91
CA LEU A 72 -25.22 -2.28 8.74
C LEU A 72 -24.86 -2.44 10.23
N LEU A 73 -23.92 -3.33 10.54
CA LEU A 73 -23.44 -3.57 11.90
C LEU A 73 -22.90 -2.29 12.55
N LEU A 74 -21.95 -1.60 11.90
CA LEU A 74 -21.32 -0.40 12.45
C LEU A 74 -22.31 0.77 12.57
N GLY A 75 -23.23 0.91 11.61
CA GLY A 75 -24.32 1.88 11.69
C GLY A 75 -25.27 1.62 12.86
N GLY A 76 -25.65 0.36 13.09
CA GLY A 76 -26.46 -0.07 14.23
C GLY A 76 -25.77 0.20 15.57
N LEU A 77 -24.49 -0.16 15.69
CA LEU A 77 -23.67 0.11 16.88
C LEU A 77 -23.57 1.62 17.18
N THR A 78 -23.40 2.44 16.14
CA THR A 78 -23.37 3.90 16.29
C THR A 78 -24.71 4.44 16.77
N CYS A 79 -25.82 3.97 16.22
CA CYS A 79 -27.16 4.32 16.67
C CYS A 79 -27.41 3.92 18.12
N LEU A 80 -26.94 2.73 18.53
CA LEU A 80 -27.04 2.28 19.91
C LEU A 80 -26.22 3.17 20.86
N ALA A 81 -24.96 3.45 20.52
CA ALA A 81 -24.06 4.25 21.35
C ALA A 81 -24.48 5.72 21.46
N THR A 82 -25.03 6.29 20.39
CA THR A 82 -25.40 7.72 20.32
C THR A 82 -26.88 7.98 20.52
N ARG A 83 -27.71 6.93 20.69
CA ARG A 83 -29.19 6.98 20.75
C ARG A 83 -29.85 7.65 19.53
N GLN A 84 -29.15 7.70 18.40
CA GLN A 84 -29.68 8.22 17.14
C GLN A 84 -30.58 7.18 16.47
N ARG A 85 -31.63 7.63 15.76
CA ARG A 85 -32.55 6.73 15.02
C ARG A 85 -32.22 6.58 13.53
N ARG A 86 -31.09 7.12 13.08
CA ARG A 86 -30.69 7.21 11.66
C ARG A 86 -29.80 6.04 11.21
N TRP A 87 -30.20 4.80 11.49
CA TRP A 87 -29.34 3.62 11.29
C TRP A 87 -28.88 3.46 9.83
N LEU A 88 -29.79 3.48 8.85
CA LEU A 88 -29.44 3.38 7.42
C LEU A 88 -28.49 4.48 6.96
N PHE A 89 -28.64 5.69 7.50
CA PHE A 89 -27.75 6.81 7.16
C PHE A 89 -26.33 6.58 7.69
N PHE A 90 -26.18 6.16 8.95
CA PHE A 90 -24.85 5.82 9.47
C PHE A 90 -24.27 4.61 8.76
N SER A 91 -25.07 3.59 8.46
CA SER A 91 -24.64 2.45 7.66
C SER A 91 -24.15 2.87 6.28
N PHE A 92 -24.84 3.79 5.61
CA PHE A 92 -24.37 4.37 4.36
C PHE A 92 -22.99 5.05 4.52
N LEU A 93 -22.79 5.85 5.55
CA LEU A 93 -21.50 6.51 5.80
C LEU A 93 -20.37 5.52 6.08
N TYR A 94 -20.63 4.46 6.87
CA TYR A 94 -19.66 3.38 7.06
C TYR A 94 -19.38 2.65 5.74
N GLY A 95 -20.41 2.40 4.94
CA GLY A 95 -20.27 1.81 3.60
C GLY A 95 -19.38 2.63 2.68
N VAL A 96 -19.51 3.97 2.69
CA VAL A 96 -18.62 4.87 1.95
C VAL A 96 -17.17 4.73 2.42
N GLY A 97 -16.94 4.68 3.73
CA GLY A 97 -15.60 4.51 4.29
C GLY A 97 -14.97 3.15 3.93
N ILE A 98 -15.73 2.06 4.10
CA ILE A 98 -15.26 0.71 3.76
C ILE A 98 -15.00 0.59 2.26
N ALA A 99 -15.90 1.10 1.41
CA ALA A 99 -15.71 1.10 -0.04
C ALA A 99 -14.44 1.87 -0.43
N LEU A 100 -14.23 3.05 0.16
CA LEU A 100 -13.02 3.84 -0.06
C LEU A 100 -11.76 3.04 0.30
N HIS A 101 -11.74 2.39 1.47
CA HIS A 101 -10.63 1.55 1.88
C HIS A 101 -10.33 0.46 0.85
N ILE A 102 -11.34 -0.32 0.44
CA ILE A 102 -11.16 -1.42 -0.53
C ILE A 102 -10.60 -0.88 -1.85
N LEU A 103 -11.12 0.23 -2.35
CA LEU A 103 -10.64 0.89 -3.58
C LEU A 103 -9.19 1.39 -3.44
N LEU A 104 -8.83 1.95 -2.29
CA LEU A 104 -7.47 2.42 -2.00
C LEU A 104 -6.47 1.27 -1.80
N ASP A 105 -6.95 0.09 -1.45
CA ASP A 105 -6.12 -1.11 -1.42
C ASP A 105 -5.91 -1.71 -2.80
N LEU A 106 -6.94 -1.67 -3.66
CA LEU A 106 -6.86 -2.12 -5.06
C LEU A 106 -5.80 -1.36 -5.87
N ILE A 107 -5.60 -0.08 -5.60
CA ILE A 107 -4.58 0.73 -6.30
C ILE A 107 -3.14 0.35 -5.89
N THR A 108 -2.96 -0.49 -4.87
CA THR A 108 -1.64 -0.99 -4.42
C THR A 108 -1.33 -2.38 -4.97
N SER A 109 -0.07 -2.81 -4.86
CA SER A 109 0.38 -4.09 -5.43
C SER A 109 0.13 -5.33 -4.57
N PHE A 110 -0.22 -5.16 -3.29
CA PHE A 110 -0.27 -6.28 -2.32
C PHE A 110 -1.33 -7.35 -2.66
N GLY A 111 -2.41 -6.97 -3.33
CA GLY A 111 -3.52 -7.86 -3.65
C GLY A 111 -4.58 -7.95 -2.55
N THR A 112 -5.85 -7.85 -2.91
CA THR A 112 -6.99 -7.81 -1.98
C THR A 112 -8.10 -8.75 -2.44
N LEU A 113 -8.73 -9.49 -1.51
CA LEU A 113 -9.80 -10.46 -1.80
C LEU A 113 -11.18 -9.79 -1.89
N ILE A 114 -11.39 -8.97 -2.91
CA ILE A 114 -12.59 -8.13 -3.04
C ILE A 114 -13.91 -8.90 -3.20
N TRP A 115 -13.84 -10.19 -3.54
CA TRP A 115 -14.99 -11.08 -3.74
C TRP A 115 -15.06 -12.23 -2.72
N ALA A 116 -14.33 -12.14 -1.60
CA ALA A 116 -14.43 -13.14 -0.54
C ALA A 116 -15.87 -13.18 0.05
N PRO A 117 -16.40 -14.36 0.44
CA PRO A 117 -15.78 -15.68 0.40
C PRO A 117 -15.97 -16.44 -0.92
N TRP A 118 -16.70 -15.87 -1.90
CA TRP A 118 -17.01 -16.56 -3.16
C TRP A 118 -15.78 -16.82 -4.03
N SER A 119 -14.78 -15.94 -3.99
CA SER A 119 -13.52 -16.13 -4.69
C SER A 119 -12.34 -15.78 -3.80
N ARG A 120 -11.26 -16.56 -3.97
CA ARG A 120 -9.94 -16.33 -3.35
C ARG A 120 -8.99 -15.58 -4.27
N ALA A 121 -9.45 -14.98 -5.37
CA ALA A 121 -8.59 -14.21 -6.26
C ALA A 121 -8.16 -12.88 -5.62
N ARG A 122 -6.85 -12.59 -5.65
CA ARG A 122 -6.27 -11.32 -5.18
C ARG A 122 -6.22 -10.30 -6.32
N ALA A 123 -6.98 -9.21 -6.18
CA ALA A 123 -7.00 -8.13 -7.14
C ALA A 123 -6.01 -7.01 -6.76
N ALA A 124 -5.26 -6.50 -7.73
CA ALA A 124 -4.34 -5.38 -7.61
C ALA A 124 -4.24 -4.63 -8.95
N TRP A 125 -4.12 -3.29 -8.90
CA TRP A 125 -3.97 -2.43 -10.08
C TRP A 125 -2.57 -1.82 -10.21
N ASP A 126 -1.71 -2.02 -9.20
CA ASP A 126 -0.30 -1.62 -9.24
C ASP A 126 -0.06 -0.13 -9.55
N LEU A 127 -0.91 0.78 -9.06
CA LEU A 127 -0.81 2.22 -9.38
C LEU A 127 0.07 3.00 -8.39
N THR A 128 0.00 2.65 -7.11
CA THR A 128 0.69 3.38 -6.04
C THR A 128 1.46 2.44 -5.12
N PHE A 129 2.61 2.90 -4.64
CA PHE A 129 3.37 2.18 -3.63
C PHE A 129 2.56 2.03 -2.33
N ILE A 130 2.79 0.94 -1.57
CA ILE A 130 1.98 0.62 -0.38
C ILE A 130 2.07 1.72 0.68
N ILE A 131 3.24 2.36 0.82
CA ILE A 131 3.52 3.49 1.74
C ILE A 131 3.93 4.70 0.90
N ASP A 132 2.98 5.32 0.21
CA ASP A 132 3.21 6.46 -0.67
C ASP A 132 3.04 7.80 0.09
N LEU A 133 4.16 8.39 0.52
CA LEU A 133 4.16 9.66 1.24
C LEU A 133 3.58 10.83 0.43
N THR A 134 3.62 10.77 -0.90
CA THR A 134 3.00 11.77 -1.77
C THR A 134 1.49 11.66 -1.69
N PHE A 135 0.97 10.44 -1.80
CA PHE A 135 -0.45 10.14 -1.61
C PHE A 135 -0.93 10.61 -0.23
N THR A 136 -0.23 10.22 0.85
CA THR A 136 -0.60 10.60 2.23
C THR A 136 -0.58 12.12 2.39
N SER A 137 0.38 12.82 1.78
CA SER A 137 0.46 14.28 1.82
C SER A 137 -0.73 14.94 1.11
N ILE A 138 -1.14 14.43 -0.05
CA ILE A 138 -2.30 14.95 -0.81
C ILE A 138 -3.59 14.83 0.01
N VAL A 139 -3.78 13.72 0.73
CA VAL A 139 -4.98 13.55 1.55
C VAL A 139 -4.93 14.30 2.89
N LEU A 140 -3.74 14.51 3.45
CA LEU A 140 -3.55 15.16 4.75
C LEU A 140 -3.53 16.70 4.68
N LEU A 141 -2.71 17.27 3.79
CA LEU A 141 -2.42 18.70 3.77
C LEU A 141 -3.66 19.60 3.65
N PRO A 142 -4.67 19.30 2.82
CA PRO A 142 -5.87 20.13 2.73
C PRO A 142 -6.64 20.23 4.05
N GLN A 143 -6.60 19.17 4.85
CA GLN A 143 -7.23 19.14 6.17
C GLN A 143 -6.44 19.98 7.19
N LEU A 144 -5.11 20.00 7.08
CA LEU A 144 -4.23 20.86 7.88
C LEU A 144 -4.40 22.33 7.49
N PHE A 145 -4.45 22.67 6.20
CA PHE A 145 -4.74 24.03 5.74
C PHE A 145 -6.10 24.52 6.24
N ALA A 146 -7.14 23.70 6.14
CA ALA A 146 -8.45 24.05 6.67
C ALA A 146 -8.44 24.30 8.19
N TRP A 147 -7.57 23.59 8.93
CA TRP A 147 -7.39 23.81 10.37
C TRP A 147 -6.60 25.09 10.66
N VAL A 148 -5.51 25.36 9.94
CA VAL A 148 -4.71 26.58 10.07
C VAL A 148 -5.57 27.82 9.84
N TYR A 149 -6.35 27.85 8.76
CA TYR A 149 -7.16 29.00 8.38
C TYR A 149 -8.55 29.07 9.02
N SER A 150 -8.86 28.17 9.96
CA SER A 150 -10.18 28.19 10.63
C SER A 150 -10.38 29.39 11.57
N GLY A 151 -9.35 30.22 11.81
CA GLY A 151 -9.48 31.43 12.62
C GLY A 151 -8.22 32.31 12.57
N ARG A 152 -8.40 33.59 12.21
CA ARG A 152 -7.30 34.56 11.98
C ARG A 152 -6.34 34.70 13.15
N GLN A 153 -6.85 34.85 14.37
CA GLN A 153 -6.04 35.05 15.57
C GLN A 153 -5.07 33.90 15.88
N ARG A 154 -5.42 32.67 15.49
CA ARG A 154 -4.62 31.46 15.79
C ARG A 154 -3.84 30.95 14.58
N ALA A 155 -4.04 31.53 13.40
CA ALA A 155 -3.49 31.03 12.14
C ALA A 155 -1.96 30.98 12.16
N VAL A 156 -1.29 32.03 12.64
CA VAL A 156 0.18 32.08 12.72
C VAL A 156 0.72 30.97 13.61
N ARG A 157 0.15 30.77 14.80
CA ARG A 157 0.55 29.70 15.72
C ARG A 157 0.31 28.31 15.11
N ARG A 158 -0.84 28.10 14.47
CA ARG A 158 -1.17 26.81 13.83
C ARG A 158 -0.26 26.53 12.64
N ALA A 159 0.00 27.53 11.80
CA ALA A 159 0.94 27.44 10.69
C ALA A 159 2.34 27.08 11.18
N ALA A 160 2.83 27.74 12.24
CA ALA A 160 4.11 27.41 12.86
C ALA A 160 4.16 25.96 13.36
N LEU A 161 3.11 25.48 14.02
CA LEU A 161 3.04 24.08 14.47
C LEU A 161 3.08 23.09 13.30
N VAL A 162 2.27 23.32 12.25
CA VAL A 162 2.26 22.46 11.05
C VAL A 162 3.62 22.47 10.37
N TRP A 163 4.23 23.65 10.21
CA TRP A 163 5.55 23.80 9.61
C TRP A 163 6.65 23.08 10.39
N LEU A 164 6.65 23.19 11.73
CA LEU A 164 7.59 22.47 12.59
C LEU A 164 7.42 20.95 12.46
N CYS A 165 6.19 20.45 12.43
CA CYS A 165 5.93 19.03 12.22
C CYS A 165 6.43 18.55 10.85
N ILE A 166 6.11 19.26 9.76
CA ILE A 166 6.58 18.91 8.41
C ILE A 166 8.11 18.93 8.34
N THR A 167 8.74 19.98 8.89
CA THR A 167 10.20 20.09 8.92
C THR A 167 10.82 18.96 9.75
N GLY A 168 10.24 18.63 10.91
CA GLY A 168 10.67 17.52 11.75
C GLY A 168 10.59 16.16 11.04
N VAL A 169 9.55 15.90 10.25
CA VAL A 169 9.44 14.70 9.42
C VAL A 169 10.58 14.62 8.40
N TRP A 170 10.87 15.72 7.70
CA TRP A 170 11.98 15.76 6.74
C TRP A 170 13.35 15.56 7.40
N VAL A 171 13.56 16.11 8.60
CA VAL A 171 14.78 15.86 9.39
C VAL A 171 14.87 14.40 9.80
N ALA A 172 13.79 13.80 10.30
CA ALA A 172 13.76 12.39 10.68
C ALA A 172 14.03 11.47 9.48
N MET A 173 13.48 11.80 8.29
CA MET A 173 13.77 11.08 7.05
C MET A 173 15.25 11.18 6.65
N ALA A 174 15.85 12.37 6.76
CA ALA A 174 17.28 12.55 6.48
C ALA A 174 18.16 11.75 7.44
N GLN A 175 17.82 11.72 8.73
CA GLN A 175 18.51 10.92 9.75
C GLN A 175 18.35 9.41 9.49
N LEU A 176 17.14 8.96 9.13
CA LEU A 176 16.89 7.58 8.76
C LEU A 176 17.69 7.20 7.51
N ALA A 177 17.68 8.03 6.46
CA ALA A 177 18.46 7.78 5.25
C ALA A 177 19.96 7.65 5.57
N ALA A 178 20.50 8.52 6.43
CA ALA A 178 21.88 8.42 6.90
C ALA A 178 22.14 7.11 7.66
N ALA A 179 21.25 6.71 8.56
CA ALA A 179 21.35 5.43 9.30
C ALA A 179 21.28 4.20 8.38
N LEU A 180 20.56 4.32 7.26
CA LEU A 180 20.46 3.29 6.23
C LEU A 180 21.58 3.37 5.18
N GLN A 181 22.56 4.26 5.36
CA GLN A 181 23.67 4.54 4.42
C GLN A 181 23.19 4.96 3.01
N ILE A 182 22.02 5.59 2.94
CA ILE A 182 21.45 6.16 1.72
C ILE A 182 21.86 7.63 1.63
N SER A 183 22.48 8.03 0.51
CA SER A 183 22.83 9.43 0.29
C SER A 183 21.58 10.31 0.24
N PHE A 184 21.47 11.24 1.20
CA PHE A 184 20.34 12.17 1.29
C PHE A 184 20.85 13.63 1.35
N PRO A 185 20.59 14.46 0.33
CA PRO A 185 21.11 15.82 0.31
C PRO A 185 20.47 16.68 1.42
N ALA A 186 21.29 17.28 2.30
CA ALA A 186 20.80 18.15 3.38
C ALA A 186 19.97 19.34 2.86
N ARG A 187 20.30 19.85 1.67
CA ARG A 187 19.53 20.90 0.97
C ARG A 187 18.06 20.53 0.75
N THR A 188 17.74 19.24 0.64
CA THR A 188 16.37 18.76 0.43
C THR A 188 15.49 19.13 1.62
N VAL A 189 16.00 18.99 2.85
CA VAL A 189 15.27 19.38 4.07
C VAL A 189 15.04 20.90 4.09
N ALA A 190 16.08 21.68 3.78
CA ALA A 190 15.98 23.15 3.76
C ALA A 190 14.97 23.64 2.72
N VAL A 191 15.02 23.10 1.49
CA VAL A 191 14.07 23.43 0.41
C VAL A 191 12.66 23.01 0.80
N ALA A 192 12.47 21.79 1.29
CA ALA A 192 11.14 21.31 1.70
C ALA A 192 10.55 22.14 2.85
N SER A 193 11.37 22.53 3.82
CA SER A 193 10.97 23.41 4.92
C SER A 193 10.60 24.81 4.42
N ALA A 194 11.38 25.40 3.51
CA ALA A 194 11.09 26.69 2.91
C ALA A 194 9.79 26.66 2.08
N VAL A 195 9.58 25.62 1.27
CA VAL A 195 8.34 25.42 0.50
C VAL A 195 7.15 25.28 1.44
N ALA A 196 7.26 24.47 2.50
CA ALA A 196 6.20 24.33 3.48
C ALA A 196 5.86 25.68 4.15
N ALA A 197 6.87 26.50 4.46
CA ALA A 197 6.65 27.83 5.00
C ALA A 197 5.88 28.73 4.02
N ILE A 198 6.33 28.80 2.77
CA ILE A 198 5.65 29.61 1.74
C ILE A 198 4.20 29.18 1.61
N LEU A 199 3.92 27.88 1.52
CA LEU A 199 2.55 27.35 1.39
C LEU A 199 1.66 27.69 2.60
N LEU A 200 2.21 27.76 3.81
CA LEU A 200 1.45 28.02 5.04
C LEU A 200 1.24 29.51 5.33
N TRP A 201 2.19 30.38 4.98
CA TRP A 201 2.11 31.81 5.30
C TRP A 201 1.70 32.69 4.11
N ALA A 202 2.02 32.33 2.87
CA ALA A 202 1.65 33.15 1.71
C ALA A 202 0.13 33.37 1.56
N PRO A 203 -0.74 32.35 1.71
CA PRO A 203 -2.19 32.57 1.65
C PRO A 203 -2.74 33.38 2.83
N ALA A 204 -2.00 33.47 3.95
CA ALA A 204 -2.35 34.32 5.09
C ALA A 204 -2.10 35.80 4.79
N MET A 205 -0.97 36.12 4.13
CA MET A 205 -0.56 37.50 3.81
C MET A 205 -1.56 38.20 2.88
N GLY A 206 -2.11 37.47 1.90
CA GLY A 206 -3.15 37.99 0.99
C GLY A 206 -4.59 37.83 1.49
N GLY A 207 -4.81 37.31 2.71
CA GLY A 207 -6.14 37.01 3.25
C GLY A 207 -6.91 35.87 2.56
N GLN A 208 -6.39 35.35 1.44
CA GLN A 208 -7.02 34.35 0.56
C GLN A 208 -7.35 33.05 1.32
N GLY A 209 -6.46 32.63 2.23
CA GLY A 209 -6.66 31.40 3.01
C GLY A 209 -7.91 31.44 3.90
N PHE A 210 -8.36 32.62 4.32
CA PHE A 210 -9.55 32.77 5.17
C PHE A 210 -10.86 32.85 4.39
N GLY A 211 -10.80 32.98 3.06
CA GLY A 211 -11.99 33.07 2.21
C GLY A 211 -12.66 31.72 1.95
N TRP A 212 -11.96 30.62 2.21
CA TRP A 212 -12.43 29.28 1.87
C TRP A 212 -13.12 28.60 3.05
N ARG A 213 -14.25 27.95 2.76
CA ARG A 213 -14.87 27.02 3.71
C ARG A 213 -14.01 25.77 3.87
N ARG A 214 -14.14 25.10 5.01
CA ARG A 214 -13.43 23.83 5.29
C ARG A 214 -13.70 22.77 4.23
N SER A 215 -14.95 22.62 3.77
CA SER A 215 -15.26 21.64 2.73
C SER A 215 -14.55 21.93 1.41
N LEU A 216 -14.33 23.20 1.06
CA LEU A 216 -13.66 23.58 -0.18
C LEU A 216 -12.19 23.13 -0.18
N TYR A 217 -11.46 23.36 0.91
CA TYR A 217 -10.11 22.81 1.07
C TYR A 217 -10.10 21.29 0.86
N CYS A 218 -11.00 20.57 1.52
CA CYS A 218 -11.04 19.12 1.43
C CYS A 218 -11.42 18.64 0.02
N ARG A 219 -12.34 19.32 -0.68
CA ARG A 219 -12.70 19.02 -2.09
C ARG A 219 -11.53 19.26 -3.05
N VAL A 220 -10.73 20.31 -2.85
CA VAL A 220 -9.48 20.50 -3.60
C VAL A 220 -8.54 19.33 -3.35
N GLY A 221 -8.47 18.83 -2.11
CA GLY A 221 -7.74 17.60 -1.78
C GLY A 221 -8.22 16.37 -2.55
N VAL A 222 -9.54 16.15 -2.61
CA VAL A 222 -10.14 15.05 -3.38
C VAL A 222 -9.85 15.19 -4.87
N ALA A 223 -9.92 16.40 -5.42
CA ALA A 223 -9.58 16.66 -6.82
C ALA A 223 -8.09 16.43 -7.10
N ALA A 224 -7.20 16.90 -6.21
CA ALA A 224 -5.76 16.66 -6.31
C ALA A 224 -5.44 15.16 -6.23
N LEU A 225 -6.16 14.41 -5.39
CA LEU A 225 -6.03 12.95 -5.32
C LEU A 225 -6.42 12.28 -6.64
N ALA A 226 -7.54 12.67 -7.25
CA ALA A 226 -7.96 12.14 -8.53
C ALA A 226 -6.94 12.43 -9.64
N VAL A 227 -6.41 13.66 -9.69
CA VAL A 227 -5.34 14.04 -10.63
C VAL A 227 -4.09 13.19 -10.39
N TYR A 228 -3.66 13.03 -9.15
CA TYR A 228 -2.50 12.21 -8.79
C TYR A 228 -2.66 10.76 -9.25
N LEU A 229 -3.81 10.14 -8.99
CA LEU A 229 -4.10 8.78 -9.43
C LEU A 229 -4.13 8.66 -10.96
N GLY A 230 -4.63 9.68 -11.66
CA GLY A 230 -4.54 9.76 -13.13
C GLY A 230 -3.10 9.78 -13.62
N LEU A 231 -2.23 10.59 -12.99
CA LEU A 231 -0.79 10.62 -13.30
C LEU A 231 -0.11 9.29 -13.00
N CYS A 232 -0.44 8.63 -11.88
CA CYS A 232 0.03 7.28 -11.56
C CYS A 232 -0.41 6.27 -12.63
N GLY A 233 -1.64 6.36 -13.13
CA GLY A 233 -2.13 5.51 -14.22
C GLY A 233 -1.33 5.69 -15.52
N ILE A 234 -1.02 6.94 -15.89
CA ILE A 234 -0.19 7.25 -17.06
C ILE A 234 1.25 6.71 -16.86
N ALA A 235 1.84 6.96 -15.70
CA ALA A 235 3.17 6.46 -15.35
C ALA A 235 3.23 4.92 -15.37
N HIS A 236 2.20 4.26 -14.83
CA HIS A 236 2.07 2.81 -14.85
C HIS A 236 2.03 2.25 -16.27
N GLN A 237 1.23 2.86 -17.16
CA GLN A 237 1.18 2.47 -18.57
C GLN A 237 2.54 2.64 -19.27
N ALA A 238 3.23 3.75 -19.01
CA ALA A 238 4.57 3.98 -19.55
C ALA A 238 5.60 2.95 -19.02
N ALA A 239 5.50 2.56 -17.75
CA ALA A 239 6.34 1.54 -17.16
C ALA A 239 6.05 0.14 -17.75
N LEU A 240 4.79 -0.23 -17.90
CA LEU A 240 4.38 -1.48 -18.56
C LEU A 240 4.88 -1.55 -20.00
N ALA A 241 4.80 -0.46 -20.76
CA ALA A 241 5.34 -0.40 -22.12
C ALA A 241 6.85 -0.72 -22.15
N ARG A 242 7.63 -0.21 -21.17
CA ARG A 242 9.07 -0.54 -21.06
C ARG A 242 9.32 -2.00 -20.71
N VAL A 243 8.46 -2.62 -19.88
CA VAL A 243 8.53 -4.06 -19.57
C VAL A 243 8.26 -4.89 -20.83
N GLU A 244 7.24 -4.52 -21.60
CA GLU A 244 6.88 -5.18 -22.86
C GLU A 244 7.98 -5.03 -23.91
N ASP A 245 8.58 -3.84 -24.03
CA ASP A 245 9.71 -3.61 -24.93
C ASP A 245 10.93 -4.45 -24.55
N PHE A 246 11.25 -4.57 -23.26
CA PHE A 246 12.31 -5.44 -22.79
C PHE A 246 12.05 -6.90 -23.15
N ALA A 247 10.84 -7.40 -22.85
CA ALA A 247 10.48 -8.79 -23.13
C ALA A 247 10.54 -9.12 -24.63
N ARG A 248 10.05 -8.20 -25.48
CA ARG A 248 10.10 -8.35 -26.95
C ARG A 248 11.53 -8.35 -27.50
N ARG A 249 12.39 -7.44 -27.04
CA ARG A 249 13.78 -7.33 -27.53
C ARG A 249 14.64 -8.52 -27.13
N THR A 250 14.39 -9.08 -25.96
CA THR A 250 15.12 -10.24 -25.43
C THR A 250 14.54 -11.57 -25.94
N GLY A 251 13.34 -11.56 -26.55
CA GLY A 251 12.69 -12.77 -27.06
C GLY A 251 12.20 -13.72 -25.96
N LEU A 252 11.73 -13.17 -24.82
CA LEU A 252 11.32 -13.96 -23.66
C LEU A 252 9.95 -14.64 -23.88
N ALA A 253 9.82 -15.88 -23.41
CA ALA A 253 8.54 -16.57 -23.27
C ALA A 253 7.82 -16.04 -22.01
N VAL A 254 6.98 -15.03 -22.18
CA VAL A 254 6.30 -14.35 -21.06
C VAL A 254 5.07 -15.12 -20.60
N GLU A 255 5.08 -15.61 -19.37
CA GLU A 255 3.91 -16.20 -18.70
C GLU A 255 3.09 -15.12 -17.99
N ARG A 256 3.77 -14.19 -17.32
CA ARG A 256 3.17 -13.06 -16.59
C ARG A 256 4.06 -11.84 -16.66
N ARG A 257 3.45 -10.65 -16.60
CA ARG A 257 4.16 -9.38 -16.50
C ARG A 257 3.46 -8.40 -15.58
N ALA A 258 4.23 -7.52 -14.96
CA ALA A 258 3.71 -6.40 -14.17
C ALA A 258 4.73 -5.24 -14.15
N ALA A 259 4.25 -4.05 -13.81
CA ALA A 259 5.09 -2.92 -13.43
C ALA A 259 4.65 -2.47 -12.04
N LEU A 260 5.49 -2.72 -11.03
CA LEU A 260 5.18 -2.40 -9.65
C LEU A 260 5.72 -1.02 -9.29
N PRO A 261 4.94 -0.16 -8.62
CA PRO A 261 5.39 1.17 -8.25
C PRO A 261 6.45 1.08 -7.15
N ALA A 262 7.49 1.90 -7.27
CA ALA A 262 8.51 2.10 -6.25
C ALA A 262 8.51 3.56 -5.79
N PRO A 263 8.84 3.84 -4.52
CA PRO A 263 8.76 5.21 -4.01
C PRO A 263 9.90 6.08 -4.54
N PRO A 264 9.61 7.36 -4.86
CA PRO A 264 8.34 7.96 -5.28
C PRO A 264 7.74 7.42 -6.59
N THR A 265 6.46 7.07 -6.47
CA THR A 265 5.63 6.32 -7.42
C THR A 265 5.63 6.84 -8.85
N LEU A 266 5.70 8.15 -9.09
CA LEU A 266 5.56 8.70 -10.45
C LEU A 266 6.78 8.44 -11.35
N TRP A 267 7.94 8.12 -10.78
CA TRP A 267 9.19 7.97 -11.54
C TRP A 267 9.74 6.56 -11.51
N TRP A 268 9.72 5.92 -10.34
CA TRP A 268 10.42 4.67 -10.12
C TRP A 268 9.46 3.48 -10.12
N TRP A 269 9.81 2.48 -10.93
CA TRP A 269 9.01 1.29 -11.14
C TRP A 269 9.91 0.05 -11.18
N SER A 270 9.40 -1.08 -10.70
CA SER A 270 10.01 -2.39 -10.81
C SER A 270 9.21 -3.22 -11.80
N GLY A 271 9.72 -3.34 -13.02
CA GLY A 271 9.16 -4.25 -14.02
C GLY A 271 9.44 -5.69 -13.65
N LEU A 272 8.45 -6.57 -13.80
CA LEU A 272 8.58 -8.01 -13.57
C LEU A 272 8.11 -8.77 -14.80
N VAL A 273 8.88 -9.78 -15.20
CA VAL A 273 8.54 -10.71 -16.28
C VAL A 273 8.81 -12.13 -15.78
N GLU A 274 7.75 -12.92 -15.65
CA GLU A 274 7.81 -14.35 -15.33
C GLU A 274 7.99 -15.16 -16.61
N THR A 275 8.92 -16.10 -16.56
CA THR A 275 9.28 -17.04 -17.63
C THR A 275 9.38 -18.45 -17.05
N PRO A 276 9.32 -19.51 -17.85
CA PRO A 276 9.47 -20.89 -17.34
C PRO A 276 10.75 -21.10 -16.53
N GLU A 277 11.84 -20.41 -16.89
CA GLU A 277 13.16 -20.55 -16.26
C GLU A 277 13.34 -19.69 -15.00
N GLY A 278 12.47 -18.70 -14.76
CA GLY A 278 12.66 -17.75 -13.66
C GLY A 278 11.97 -16.42 -13.87
N VAL A 279 12.36 -15.43 -13.06
CA VAL A 279 11.74 -14.09 -13.06
C VAL A 279 12.79 -13.03 -13.38
N TYR A 280 12.53 -12.20 -14.38
CA TYR A 280 13.30 -10.99 -14.63
C TYR A 280 12.72 -9.83 -13.81
N ARG A 281 13.61 -9.09 -13.16
CA ARG A 281 13.30 -7.81 -12.52
C ARG A 281 14.02 -6.68 -13.23
N ILE A 282 13.28 -5.64 -13.58
CA ILE A 282 13.73 -4.52 -14.41
C ILE A 282 13.59 -3.24 -13.60
N ALA A 283 14.69 -2.53 -13.37
CA ALA A 283 14.68 -1.25 -12.66
C ALA A 283 14.35 -0.12 -13.65
N ILE A 284 13.15 0.45 -13.53
CA ILE A 284 12.64 1.47 -14.45
C ILE A 284 12.65 2.82 -13.76
N ASP A 285 13.37 3.76 -14.36
CA ASP A 285 13.26 5.20 -14.10
C ASP A 285 12.65 5.86 -15.33
N LEU A 286 11.42 6.37 -15.21
CA LEU A 286 10.70 6.97 -16.31
C LEU A 286 11.32 8.28 -16.81
N ALA A 287 12.10 8.98 -15.97
CA ALA A 287 12.86 10.17 -16.41
C ALA A 287 14.12 9.80 -17.19
N ASN A 288 14.64 8.59 -17.02
CA ASN A 288 15.83 8.10 -17.72
C ASN A 288 15.42 7.41 -19.04
N PRO A 289 15.89 7.88 -20.21
CA PRO A 289 15.57 7.25 -21.49
C PRO A 289 16.40 5.99 -21.79
N ASN A 290 17.47 5.74 -21.02
CA ASN A 290 18.35 4.60 -21.26
C ASN A 290 17.66 3.26 -20.99
N PRO A 291 18.13 2.17 -21.63
CA PRO A 291 17.63 0.83 -21.33
C PRO A 291 17.72 0.53 -19.82
N PRO A 292 16.65 0.00 -19.21
CA PRO A 292 16.65 -0.28 -17.79
C PRO A 292 17.59 -1.44 -17.46
N ALA A 293 18.26 -1.35 -16.31
CA ALA A 293 19.04 -2.47 -15.79
C ALA A 293 18.10 -3.63 -15.40
N SER A 294 18.48 -4.86 -15.71
CA SER A 294 17.73 -6.07 -15.37
C SER A 294 18.53 -7.04 -14.53
N HIS A 295 17.85 -7.79 -13.67
CA HIS A 295 18.39 -8.92 -12.92
C HIS A 295 17.50 -10.14 -13.14
N PHE A 296 18.11 -11.28 -13.46
CA PHE A 296 17.40 -12.53 -13.63
C PHE A 296 17.50 -13.39 -12.36
N PHE A 297 16.35 -13.84 -11.89
CA PHE A 297 16.21 -14.76 -10.77
C PHE A 297 15.85 -16.14 -11.32
N ALA A 298 16.87 -16.97 -11.56
CA ALA A 298 16.68 -18.32 -12.06
C ALA A 298 15.97 -19.20 -11.03
N ASN A 299 14.96 -19.94 -11.48
CA ASN A 299 14.31 -20.97 -10.68
C ASN A 299 15.23 -22.17 -10.49
N ALA A 300 15.02 -22.89 -9.40
CA ALA A 300 15.61 -24.20 -9.19
C ALA A 300 15.24 -25.16 -10.33
N GLU A 301 16.20 -25.97 -10.77
CA GLU A 301 15.91 -27.09 -11.67
C GLU A 301 14.90 -28.04 -11.01
N LYS A 302 13.95 -28.53 -11.81
CA LYS A 302 12.97 -29.52 -11.35
C LYS A 302 13.71 -30.79 -10.93
N ASN A 303 13.42 -31.24 -9.72
CA ASN A 303 13.93 -32.48 -9.16
C ASN A 303 12.87 -33.08 -8.22
N GLN A 304 13.07 -34.34 -7.81
CA GLN A 304 12.11 -35.06 -6.98
C GLN A 304 11.73 -34.34 -5.67
N TYR A 305 12.65 -33.55 -5.09
CA TYR A 305 12.42 -32.84 -3.84
C TYR A 305 11.59 -31.56 -4.06
N VAL A 306 11.84 -30.83 -5.15
CA VAL A 306 11.03 -29.68 -5.55
C VAL A 306 9.61 -30.13 -5.89
N GLU A 307 9.47 -31.20 -6.67
CA GLU A 307 8.16 -31.76 -7.02
C GLU A 307 7.40 -32.26 -5.78
N ALA A 308 8.08 -32.97 -4.87
CA ALA A 308 7.48 -33.40 -3.61
C ALA A 308 7.00 -32.21 -2.77
N ALA A 309 7.82 -31.15 -2.66
CA ALA A 309 7.46 -29.94 -1.91
C ALA A 309 6.22 -29.23 -2.51
N GLU A 310 6.09 -29.16 -3.83
CA GLU A 310 4.96 -28.53 -4.52
C GLU A 310 3.60 -29.22 -4.24
N THR A 311 3.62 -30.47 -3.76
CA THR A 311 2.38 -31.17 -3.36
C THR A 311 1.85 -30.73 -1.99
N LEU A 312 2.68 -30.11 -1.15
CA LEU A 312 2.36 -29.73 0.23
C LEU A 312 1.31 -28.62 0.30
N ALA A 313 0.42 -28.70 1.29
CA ALA A 313 -0.64 -27.71 1.50
C ALA A 313 -0.08 -26.29 1.72
N ASP A 314 0.97 -26.16 2.55
CA ASP A 314 1.63 -24.89 2.84
C ASP A 314 2.20 -24.23 1.58
N VAL A 315 2.81 -25.03 0.70
CA VAL A 315 3.38 -24.56 -0.57
C VAL A 315 2.27 -24.12 -1.51
N LYS A 316 1.18 -24.87 -1.62
CA LYS A 316 0.00 -24.46 -2.40
C LYS A 316 -0.61 -23.16 -1.89
N THR A 317 -0.72 -22.99 -0.58
CA THR A 317 -1.18 -21.75 0.05
C THR A 317 -0.25 -20.59 -0.25
N TYR A 318 1.06 -20.80 -0.21
CA TYR A 318 2.04 -19.78 -0.57
C TYR A 318 1.96 -19.39 -2.04
N LEU A 319 1.91 -20.37 -2.95
CA LEU A 319 1.82 -20.12 -4.38
C LEU A 319 0.48 -19.47 -4.78
N TRP A 320 -0.59 -19.69 -4.03
CA TRP A 320 -1.83 -18.93 -4.16
C TRP A 320 -1.67 -17.45 -3.76
N PHE A 321 -0.84 -17.17 -2.76
CA PHE A 321 -0.53 -15.80 -2.31
C PHE A 321 0.43 -15.09 -3.27
N ALA A 322 1.46 -15.79 -3.76
CA ALA A 322 2.55 -15.21 -4.54
C ALA A 322 2.12 -14.80 -5.96
N ARG A 323 2.57 -13.63 -6.40
CA ARG A 323 2.38 -13.10 -7.76
C ARG A 323 3.56 -13.36 -8.68
N PHE A 324 4.80 -13.38 -8.17
CA PHE A 324 5.99 -13.67 -8.97
C PHE A 324 6.91 -14.60 -8.18
N PRO A 325 6.54 -15.89 -8.04
CA PRO A 325 7.30 -16.84 -7.24
C PRO A 325 8.69 -17.08 -7.84
N TRP A 326 9.69 -17.06 -6.98
CA TRP A 326 11.06 -17.47 -7.23
C TRP A 326 11.40 -18.63 -6.30
N VAL A 327 11.72 -19.77 -6.90
CA VAL A 327 12.00 -21.01 -6.17
C VAL A 327 13.49 -21.27 -6.21
N THR A 328 14.10 -21.49 -5.05
CA THR A 328 15.51 -21.90 -4.96
C THR A 328 15.64 -23.24 -4.25
N TYR A 329 16.65 -24.00 -4.63
CA TYR A 329 16.96 -25.31 -4.07
C TYR A 329 18.43 -25.36 -3.68
N ARG A 330 18.72 -25.88 -2.49
CA ARG A 330 20.08 -26.20 -2.05
C ARG A 330 20.08 -27.42 -1.14
N GLN A 331 21.19 -28.16 -1.15
CA GLN A 331 21.41 -29.27 -0.22
C GLN A 331 22.37 -28.82 0.88
N VAL A 332 21.99 -29.02 2.14
CA VAL A 332 22.79 -28.64 3.32
C VAL A 332 22.66 -29.73 4.37
N ASP A 333 23.78 -30.27 4.85
CA ASP A 333 23.83 -31.27 5.94
C ASP A 333 22.88 -32.48 5.74
N GLY A 334 22.76 -32.96 4.50
CA GLY A 334 21.89 -34.09 4.15
C GLY A 334 20.39 -33.73 4.03
N LEU A 335 20.03 -32.47 4.26
CA LEU A 335 18.69 -31.94 4.02
C LEU A 335 18.59 -31.27 2.65
N HIS A 336 17.44 -31.43 2.03
CA HIS A 336 17.04 -30.79 0.78
C HIS A 336 16.18 -29.59 1.12
N ILE A 337 16.73 -28.38 0.94
CA ILE A 337 16.09 -27.12 1.32
C ILE A 337 15.53 -26.45 0.07
N ILE A 338 14.22 -26.24 0.05
CA ILE A 338 13.50 -25.49 -0.97
C ILE A 338 12.99 -24.20 -0.34
N GLU A 339 13.26 -23.06 -0.98
CA GLU A 339 12.76 -21.76 -0.55
C GLU A 339 11.91 -21.14 -1.64
N TYR A 340 10.68 -20.77 -1.28
CA TYR A 340 9.73 -20.04 -2.12
C TYR A 340 9.69 -18.59 -1.65
N ARG A 341 9.91 -17.67 -2.59
CA ARG A 341 9.98 -16.22 -2.36
C ARG A 341 9.14 -15.52 -3.42
N ASP A 342 8.60 -14.33 -3.14
CA ASP A 342 7.94 -13.53 -4.16
C ASP A 342 8.78 -12.29 -4.51
N ILE A 343 9.19 -12.18 -5.77
CA ILE A 343 10.02 -11.09 -6.27
C ILE A 343 9.31 -9.74 -6.15
N GLN A 344 7.98 -9.72 -6.05
CA GLN A 344 7.22 -8.51 -5.75
C GLN A 344 7.74 -7.76 -4.52
N PHE A 345 8.17 -8.47 -3.47
CA PHE A 345 8.57 -7.86 -2.22
C PHE A 345 10.08 -7.66 -2.08
N PHE A 346 10.84 -7.82 -3.17
CA PHE A 346 12.28 -7.68 -3.16
C PHE A 346 12.70 -6.20 -3.01
N GLY A 347 13.21 -5.84 -1.83
CA GLY A 347 13.72 -4.49 -1.55
C GLY A 347 15.07 -4.18 -2.22
N PRO A 348 15.58 -2.94 -2.10
CA PRO A 348 16.89 -2.54 -2.60
C PRO A 348 18.08 -3.07 -1.76
N ARG A 349 17.83 -3.58 -0.54
CA ARG A 349 18.88 -4.16 0.31
C ARG A 349 19.24 -5.56 -0.18
N ARG A 350 20.47 -5.70 -0.69
CA ARG A 350 21.12 -6.99 -0.92
C ARG A 350 21.49 -7.61 0.44
N GLY A 351 21.07 -8.85 0.71
CA GLY A 351 21.64 -9.67 1.78
C GLY A 351 20.67 -10.30 2.80
N ASN A 352 19.46 -9.77 2.96
CA ASN A 352 18.43 -10.42 3.80
C ASN A 352 17.41 -11.15 2.92
N ASP A 353 16.90 -12.30 3.38
CA ASP A 353 15.79 -12.99 2.74
C ASP A 353 14.61 -12.02 2.56
N PRO A 354 13.92 -12.00 1.40
CA PRO A 354 12.76 -11.14 1.21
C PRO A 354 11.66 -11.47 2.24
N PRO A 355 10.79 -10.50 2.58
CA PRO A 355 9.68 -10.78 3.49
C PRO A 355 8.79 -11.86 2.87
N PHE A 356 8.17 -12.67 3.75
CA PHE A 356 7.35 -13.80 3.35
C PHE A 356 8.14 -14.88 2.58
N THR A 357 9.28 -15.33 3.11
CA THR A 357 9.99 -16.50 2.55
C THR A 357 9.43 -17.78 3.18
N LEU A 358 8.88 -18.70 2.38
CA LEU A 358 8.51 -20.04 2.83
C LEU A 358 9.70 -20.98 2.63
N ARG A 359 10.12 -21.68 3.68
CA ARG A 359 11.17 -22.71 3.61
C ARG A 359 10.57 -24.08 3.88
N VAL A 360 10.86 -25.02 2.99
CA VAL A 360 10.57 -26.44 3.14
C VAL A 360 11.89 -27.19 3.20
N SER A 361 12.05 -28.03 4.21
CA SER A 361 13.20 -28.92 4.36
C SER A 361 12.72 -30.37 4.27
N LEU A 362 13.31 -31.13 3.36
CA LEU A 362 13.07 -32.56 3.20
C LEU A 362 14.31 -33.37 3.58
N ASP A 363 14.13 -34.58 4.08
CA ASP A 363 15.23 -35.53 4.27
C ASP A 363 15.65 -36.20 2.96
N GLY A 364 16.68 -37.04 2.99
CA GLY A 364 17.17 -37.75 1.81
C GLY A 364 16.15 -38.70 1.17
N GLN A 365 15.11 -39.12 1.90
CA GLN A 365 14.02 -39.96 1.41
C GLN A 365 12.84 -39.13 0.86
N GLY A 366 12.90 -37.80 0.98
CA GLY A 366 11.85 -36.88 0.52
C GLY A 366 10.75 -36.60 1.54
N TYR A 367 10.90 -37.06 2.80
CA TYR A 367 9.93 -36.76 3.85
C TYR A 367 10.14 -35.34 4.39
N VAL A 368 9.03 -34.67 4.74
CA VAL A 368 9.05 -33.31 5.26
C VAL A 368 9.61 -33.29 6.68
N VAL A 369 10.75 -32.63 6.85
CA VAL A 369 11.36 -32.34 8.15
C VAL A 369 10.76 -31.05 8.72
N SER A 370 10.60 -30.03 7.89
CA SER A 370 9.93 -28.78 8.28
C SER A 370 9.33 -28.04 7.08
N SER A 371 8.27 -27.28 7.35
CA SER A 371 7.61 -26.36 6.42
C SER A 371 7.15 -25.15 7.21
N SER A 372 7.78 -23.99 7.00
CA SER A 372 7.43 -22.78 7.74
C SER A 372 7.82 -21.50 7.02
N LEU A 373 7.04 -20.45 7.25
CA LEU A 373 7.40 -19.10 6.84
C LEU A 373 8.54 -18.61 7.76
N LEU A 374 9.64 -18.17 7.18
CA LEU A 374 10.76 -17.62 7.95
C LEU A 374 10.34 -16.30 8.60
N ASN A 375 10.55 -16.19 9.91
CA ASN A 375 10.34 -14.95 10.65
C ASN A 375 11.42 -13.93 10.24
N GLN A 376 10.99 -12.70 9.97
CA GLN A 376 11.88 -11.53 9.95
C GLN A 376 11.82 -10.82 11.29
#